data_AF-A0A366D0E7-F1
#
_entry.id   AF-A0A366D0E7-F1
#
_cell.length_a   1.000
_cell.length_b   1.000
_cell.length_c   1.000
_cell.angle_alpha   90.00
_cell.angle_beta   90.00
_cell.angle_gamma   90.00
#
_symmetry.space_group_name_H-M   'P 1'
#
loop_
_entity.id
_entity.type
_entity.pdbx_description
1 polymer ?
#
loop_
_entity_poly.entity_id
_entity_poly.type
_entity_poly.pdbx_seq_one_letter_code
_entity_poly.pdbx_strand_id
1 'polypeptide(L)'
;MPARIVRRVNSASTPRVLVIGLDPYRVPGPWDPEPVAEAIEAGLAEFAAHGVGVETCLFGLDGSDDVEAVVGEALRAHPWECVTVGGGLRHSDESLELLELVVNLIRRYAPNAAIAFNSGPSTTYEAAARWIGRAQ
;
A
#
# COMPACT_ATOMS: atom_id res chain seq x y z
N MET A 1 9.45 -0.89 -15.81
CA MET A 1 9.76 -2.11 -15.03
C MET A 1 8.46 -2.54 -14.38
N PRO A 2 8.16 -3.85 -14.27
CA PRO A 2 6.93 -4.28 -13.60
C PRO A 2 6.91 -3.78 -12.15
N ALA A 3 5.70 -3.60 -11.60
CA ALA A 3 5.44 -3.22 -10.21
C ALA A 3 6.47 -3.84 -9.26
N ARG A 4 7.01 -3.02 -8.36
CA ARG A 4 7.98 -3.44 -7.36
C ARG A 4 7.22 -4.16 -6.24
N ILE A 5 6.69 -5.33 -6.58
CA ILE A 5 5.98 -6.19 -5.66
C ILE A 5 7.03 -6.67 -4.65
N VAL A 6 6.81 -6.32 -3.38
CA VAL A 6 7.54 -6.82 -2.21
C VAL A 6 8.88 -6.13 -1.91
N ARG A 7 8.84 -5.01 -1.19
CA ARG A 7 9.81 -4.82 -0.08
C ARG A 7 9.20 -5.43 1.18
N ARG A 8 9.71 -6.60 1.58
CA ARG A 8 9.40 -7.18 2.89
C ARG A 8 10.29 -6.47 3.90
N VAL A 9 9.70 -5.67 4.78
CA VAL A 9 10.42 -5.19 5.95
C VAL A 9 10.45 -6.34 6.95
N ASN A 10 11.66 -6.82 7.23
CA ASN A 10 11.92 -8.10 7.88
C ASN A 10 11.51 -8.07 9.36
N SER A 11 10.29 -8.52 9.70
CA SER A 11 9.97 -9.02 11.04
C SER A 11 9.94 -10.54 11.00
N ALA A 12 10.28 -11.21 12.10
CA ALA A 12 10.26 -12.66 12.23
C ALA A 12 8.84 -13.29 12.18
N SER A 13 7.82 -12.52 11.80
CA SER A 13 6.39 -12.86 11.81
C SER A 13 5.79 -12.73 10.42
N THR A 14 4.77 -13.55 10.13
CA THR A 14 3.98 -13.44 8.90
C THR A 14 3.47 -12.01 8.72
N PRO A 15 3.59 -11.41 7.52
CA PRO A 15 3.17 -10.03 7.32
C PRO A 15 1.67 -9.88 7.54
N ARG A 16 1.30 -8.86 8.31
CA ARG A 16 -0.08 -8.60 8.74
C ARG A 16 -0.72 -7.46 7.95
N VAL A 17 0.10 -6.62 7.33
CA VAL A 17 -0.31 -5.40 6.63
C VAL A 17 0.20 -5.37 5.20
N LEU A 18 -0.70 -5.04 4.27
CA LEU A 18 -0.34 -4.73 2.88
C LEU A 18 -0.51 -3.22 2.67
N VAL A 19 0.51 -2.57 2.10
CA VAL A 19 0.43 -1.16 1.68
C VAL A 19 0.29 -1.11 0.16
N ILE A 20 -0.86 -0.65 -0.32
CA ILE A 20 -1.12 -0.40 -1.74
C ILE A 20 -0.91 1.08 -2.02
N GLY A 21 -0.13 1.41 -3.05
CA GLY A 21 0.12 2.81 -3.41
C GLY A 21 0.78 2.96 -4.76
N LEU A 22 1.14 4.20 -5.07
CA LEU A 22 1.87 4.54 -6.29
C LEU A 22 3.38 4.46 -6.05
N ASP A 23 4.10 3.95 -7.03
CA ASP A 23 5.56 4.10 -7.08
C ASP A 23 5.89 5.55 -7.48
N PRO A 24 6.49 6.36 -6.58
CA PRO A 24 6.75 7.77 -6.86
C PRO A 24 7.61 7.98 -8.10
N TYR A 25 8.52 7.07 -8.44
CA TYR A 25 9.37 7.18 -9.63
C TYR A 25 8.64 6.88 -10.94
N ARG A 26 7.41 6.38 -10.86
CA ARG A 26 6.59 5.96 -12.01
C ARG A 26 5.27 6.70 -12.10
N VAL A 27 5.15 7.82 -11.39
CA VAL A 27 4.06 8.79 -11.55
C VAL A 27 4.56 9.95 -12.42
N PRO A 28 3.86 10.29 -13.51
CA PRO A 28 4.30 11.34 -14.44
C PRO A 28 4.58 12.70 -13.78
N GLY A 29 5.59 13.39 -14.31
CA GLY A 29 6.06 14.71 -13.89
C GLY A 29 5.19 15.88 -14.40
N PRO A 30 5.59 17.13 -14.09
CA PRO A 30 6.89 17.52 -13.52
C PRO A 30 6.88 17.64 -11.98
N TRP A 31 7.69 16.85 -11.29
CA TRP A 31 7.97 16.96 -9.85
C TRP A 31 9.17 16.06 -9.48
N ASP A 32 9.70 16.21 -8.26
CA ASP A 32 10.79 15.39 -7.72
C ASP A 32 10.24 14.22 -6.87
N PRO A 33 10.47 12.95 -7.26
CA PRO A 33 9.99 11.79 -6.52
C PRO A 33 10.73 11.47 -5.23
N GLU A 34 11.95 11.99 -5.03
CA GLU A 34 12.83 11.60 -3.94
C GLU A 34 12.22 11.88 -2.55
N PRO A 35 11.65 13.06 -2.24
CA PRO A 35 11.04 13.32 -0.94
C PRO A 35 9.88 12.38 -0.58
N VAL A 36 9.09 11.96 -1.58
CA VAL A 36 7.98 11.02 -1.37
C VAL A 36 8.51 9.61 -1.14
N ALA A 37 9.53 9.19 -1.89
CA ALA A 37 10.18 7.90 -1.69
C ALA A 37 10.81 7.79 -0.30
N GLU A 38 11.52 8.82 0.16
CA GLU A 38 12.08 8.89 1.52
C GLU A 38 10.99 8.80 2.59
N ALA A 39 9.87 9.50 2.40
CA ALA A 39 8.77 9.46 3.35
C ALA A 39 8.04 8.11 3.38
N ILE A 40 7.97 7.39 2.25
CA ILE A 40 7.46 6.01 2.20
C ILE A 40 8.38 5.10 3.01
N GLU A 41 9.69 5.19 2.81
CA GLU A 41 10.68 4.39 3.54
C GLU A 41 10.62 4.67 5.05
N ALA A 42 10.50 5.94 5.45
CA ALA A 42 10.31 6.31 6.86
C ALA A 42 9.03 5.69 7.44
N GLY A 43 7.91 5.78 6.72
CA GLY A 43 6.64 5.17 7.14
C GLY A 43 6.68 3.64 7.24
N LEU A 44 7.47 2.97 6.38
CA LEU A 44 7.68 1.53 6.42
C LEU A 44 8.62 1.11 7.56
N ALA A 45 9.61 1.92 7.92
CA ALA A 45 10.52 1.66 9.04
C ALA A 45 9.79 1.61 10.40
N GLU A 46 8.72 2.39 10.58
CA GLU A 46 7.88 2.36 11.79
C GLU A 46 7.24 0.99 12.04
N PHE A 47 6.88 0.25 10.99
CA PHE A 47 6.36 -1.11 11.16
C PHE A 47 7.39 -2.04 11.82
N ALA A 48 8.67 -1.93 11.44
CA ALA A 48 9.74 -2.71 12.07
C ALA A 48 9.94 -2.32 13.53
N ALA A 49 9.91 -1.02 13.84
CA ALA A 49 10.03 -0.52 15.21
C ALA A 49 8.94 -1.07 16.14
N HIS A 50 7.77 -1.38 15.58
CA HIS A 50 6.63 -1.96 16.30
C HIS A 50 6.47 -3.48 16.13
N GLY A 51 7.42 -4.16 15.46
CA GLY A 51 7.39 -5.62 15.28
C GLY A 51 6.24 -6.11 14.39
N VAL A 52 5.71 -5.25 13.51
CA VAL A 52 4.61 -5.58 12.60
C VAL A 52 5.19 -5.90 11.22
N GLY A 53 4.91 -7.09 10.70
CA GLY A 53 5.31 -7.45 9.33
C GLY A 53 4.46 -6.71 8.31
N VAL A 54 5.12 -6.10 7.32
CA VAL A 54 4.48 -5.31 6.25
C VAL A 54 5.04 -5.69 4.88
N GLU A 55 4.16 -5.72 3.88
CA GLU A 55 4.52 -5.82 2.46
C GLU A 55 3.92 -4.64 1.68
N THR A 56 4.53 -4.33 0.54
CA THR A 56 4.09 -3.23 -0.34
C THR A 56 3.71 -3.75 -1.72
N CYS A 57 2.68 -3.13 -2.29
CA CYS A 57 2.26 -3.24 -3.68
C CYS A 57 2.26 -1.82 -4.27
N LEU A 58 3.39 -1.41 -4.84
CA LEU A 58 3.56 -0.12 -5.49
C LEU A 58 3.57 -0.30 -7.01
N PHE A 59 2.66 0.41 -7.70
CA PHE A 59 2.52 0.38 -9.16
C PHE A 59 2.64 1.78 -9.76
N GLY A 60 3.00 1.85 -11.05
CA GLY A 60 3.16 3.10 -11.78
C GLY A 60 1.89 3.57 -12.48
N LEU A 61 1.87 4.84 -12.87
CA LEU A 61 0.89 5.42 -13.81
C LEU A 61 1.47 5.60 -15.22
N ASP A 62 2.59 4.93 -15.49
CA ASP A 62 3.32 4.93 -16.77
C ASP A 62 2.76 3.92 -17.80
N GLY A 63 1.67 3.23 -17.46
CA GLY A 63 1.00 2.25 -18.32
C GLY A 63 1.71 0.89 -18.41
N SER A 64 2.79 0.66 -17.64
CA SER A 64 3.52 -0.61 -17.69
C SER A 64 3.06 -1.68 -16.69
N ASP A 65 2.09 -1.36 -15.82
CA ASP A 65 1.45 -2.32 -14.92
C ASP A 65 0.01 -2.62 -15.35
N ASP A 66 -0.35 -3.91 -15.29
CA ASP A 66 -1.75 -4.32 -15.14
C ASP A 66 -2.11 -4.20 -13.66
N VAL A 67 -2.70 -3.06 -13.27
CA VAL A 67 -2.98 -2.74 -11.87
C VAL A 67 -3.96 -3.74 -11.25
N GLU A 68 -4.98 -4.20 -11.99
CA GLU A 68 -5.93 -5.16 -11.45
C GLU A 68 -5.25 -6.51 -11.15
N ALA A 69 -4.41 -6.99 -12.07
CA ALA A 69 -3.65 -8.22 -11.86
C ALA A 69 -2.68 -8.11 -10.69
N VAL A 70 -1.84 -7.06 -10.68
CA VAL A 70 -0.81 -6.85 -9.65
C VAL A 70 -1.43 -6.68 -8.25
N VAL A 71 -2.45 -5.84 -8.12
CA VAL A 71 -3.14 -5.63 -6.84
C VAL A 71 -3.88 -6.90 -6.41
N GLY A 72 -4.52 -7.60 -7.35
CA GLY A 72 -5.20 -8.86 -7.09
C GLY A 72 -4.25 -9.96 -6.61
N GLU A 73 -3.06 -10.06 -7.19
CA GLU A 73 -2.03 -11.02 -6.76
C GLU A 73 -1.53 -10.71 -5.34
N ALA A 74 -1.21 -9.44 -5.05
CA ALA A 74 -0.77 -9.02 -3.73
C ALA A 74 -1.83 -9.29 -2.64
N LEU A 75 -3.10 -9.02 -2.93
CA LEU A 75 -4.20 -9.26 -2.00
C LEU A 75 -4.42 -10.74 -1.69
N ARG A 76 -4.14 -11.64 -2.63
CA ARG A 76 -4.31 -13.10 -2.45
C ARG A 76 -3.11 -13.79 -1.82
N ALA A 77 -1.94 -13.12 -1.75
CA ALA A 77 -0.70 -13.73 -1.29
C ALA A 77 -0.78 -14.20 0.16
N HIS A 78 -1.45 -13.44 1.03
CA HIS A 78 -1.58 -13.73 2.46
C HIS A 78 -2.93 -13.25 3.00
N PRO A 79 -3.46 -13.85 4.07
CA PRO A 79 -4.55 -13.23 4.83
C PRO A 79 -4.03 -11.96 5.52
N TRP A 80 -4.54 -10.81 5.11
CA TRP A 80 -4.18 -9.51 5.67
C TRP A 80 -5.11 -9.14 6.84
N GLU A 81 -4.56 -8.56 7.90
CA GLU A 81 -5.39 -7.91 8.94
C GLU A 81 -5.81 -6.50 8.52
N CYS A 82 -4.93 -5.80 7.81
CA CYS A 82 -5.16 -4.45 7.35
C CYS A 82 -4.55 -4.23 5.97
N VAL A 83 -5.27 -3.54 5.08
CA VAL A 83 -4.75 -3.01 3.83
C VAL A 83 -4.75 -1.49 3.92
N THR A 84 -3.55 -0.90 3.87
CA THR A 84 -3.40 0.55 3.82
C THR A 84 -3.39 1.01 2.37
N VAL A 85 -4.26 1.95 2.01
CA VAL A 85 -4.32 2.56 0.68
C VAL A 85 -3.68 3.94 0.76
N GLY A 86 -2.57 4.12 0.03
CA GLY A 86 -1.75 5.33 0.02
C GLY A 86 -2.52 6.58 -0.42
N GLY A 87 -2.19 7.73 0.17
CA GLY A 87 -2.82 9.02 -0.14
C GLY A 87 -2.74 9.45 -1.61
N GLY A 88 -1.71 9.02 -2.36
CA GLY A 88 -1.57 9.33 -3.79
C GLY A 88 -2.75 8.90 -4.65
N LEU A 89 -3.47 7.83 -4.24
CA LEU A 89 -4.66 7.34 -4.94
C LEU A 89 -5.94 8.16 -4.66
N ARG A 90 -5.88 9.13 -3.74
CA ARG A 90 -7.07 9.84 -3.23
C ARG A 90 -7.05 11.35 -3.47
N HIS A 91 -5.95 11.91 -3.97
CA HIS A 91 -5.73 13.35 -4.02
C HIS A 91 -5.90 13.97 -5.41
N SER A 92 -6.19 13.18 -6.47
CA SER A 92 -6.58 13.70 -7.78
C SER A 92 -7.89 13.07 -8.25
N ASP A 93 -8.72 13.87 -8.93
CA ASP A 93 -9.98 13.39 -9.54
C ASP A 93 -9.71 12.28 -10.56
N GLU A 94 -8.56 12.35 -11.25
CA GLU A 94 -8.09 11.33 -12.19
C GLU A 94 -7.81 9.96 -11.54
N SER A 95 -7.59 9.92 -10.22
CA SER A 95 -7.36 8.68 -9.49
C SER A 95 -8.64 8.05 -8.92
N LEU A 96 -9.82 8.66 -9.12
CA LEU A 96 -11.05 8.20 -8.50
C LEU A 96 -11.43 6.78 -8.93
N GLU A 97 -11.47 6.51 -10.24
CA GLU A 97 -11.79 5.17 -10.77
C GLU A 97 -10.77 4.12 -10.31
N LEU A 98 -9.50 4.52 -10.20
CA LEU A 98 -8.43 3.67 -9.73
C LEU A 98 -8.57 3.34 -8.22
N LEU A 99 -8.97 4.32 -7.42
CA LEU A 99 -9.31 4.12 -6.00
C LEU A 99 -10.50 3.17 -5.85
N GLU A 100 -11.55 3.36 -6.64
CA GLU A 100 -12.73 2.48 -6.66
C GLU A 100 -12.33 1.04 -7.02
N LEU A 101 -11.50 0.87 -8.04
CA LEU A 101 -10.95 -0.43 -8.42
C LEU A 101 -10.21 -1.08 -7.25
N VAL A 102 -9.24 -0.38 -6.65
CA VAL A 102 -8.45 -0.90 -5.52
C VAL A 102 -9.36 -1.29 -4.34
N VAL A 103 -10.32 -0.44 -3.96
CA VAL A 103 -11.25 -0.74 -2.86
C VAL A 103 -12.10 -1.98 -3.17
N ASN A 104 -12.60 -2.11 -4.40
CA ASN A 104 -13.38 -3.27 -4.81
C ASN A 104 -12.55 -4.56 -4.84
N LEU A 105 -11.28 -4.48 -5.26
CA LEU A 105 -10.35 -5.62 -5.21
C LEU A 105 -10.08 -6.04 -3.76
N ILE A 106 -9.86 -5.09 -2.84
CA ILE A 106 -9.68 -5.38 -1.42
C ILE A 106 -10.91 -6.11 -0.88
N ARG A 107 -12.12 -5.59 -1.12
CA ARG A 107 -13.37 -6.23 -0.69
C ARG A 107 -13.57 -7.62 -1.27
N ARG A 108 -13.08 -7.87 -2.49
CA ARG A 108 -13.21 -9.17 -3.17
C ARG A 108 -12.19 -10.21 -2.67
N TYR A 109 -10.93 -9.83 -2.53
CA TYR A 109 -9.83 -10.77 -2.31
C TYR A 109 -9.29 -10.78 -0.87
N ALA A 110 -9.55 -9.72 -0.10
CA ALA A 110 -9.22 -9.63 1.33
C ALA A 110 -10.42 -9.10 2.14
N PRO A 111 -11.60 -9.77 2.10
CA PRO A 111 -12.83 -9.27 2.73
C PRO A 111 -12.73 -9.13 4.26
N ASN A 112 -11.81 -9.85 4.89
CA ASN A 112 -11.54 -9.79 6.32
C ASN A 112 -10.39 -8.85 6.67
N ALA A 113 -9.91 -8.02 5.75
CA ALA A 113 -8.91 -7.01 6.07
C ALA A 113 -9.61 -5.67 6.32
N ALA A 114 -9.24 -4.99 7.40
CA ALA A 114 -9.63 -3.59 7.56
C ALA A 114 -8.99 -2.73 6.46
N ILE A 115 -9.72 -1.72 5.98
CA ILE A 115 -9.17 -0.74 5.02
C ILE A 115 -8.72 0.50 5.80
N ALA A 116 -7.46 0.86 5.65
CA ALA A 116 -6.88 2.05 6.28
C ALA A 116 -6.44 3.08 5.25
N PHE A 117 -6.74 4.35 5.54
CA PHE A 117 -6.28 5.50 4.77
C PHE A 117 -5.28 6.31 5.62
N ASN A 118 -4.04 6.44 5.16
CA ASN A 118 -3.00 7.27 5.78
C ASN A 118 -3.12 8.73 5.31
N SER A 119 -2.83 9.72 6.17
CA SER A 119 -2.87 11.14 5.76
C SER A 119 -1.67 11.53 4.89
N GLY A 120 -0.58 10.78 4.96
CA GLY A 120 0.64 10.98 4.18
C GLY A 120 1.56 9.75 4.25
N PRO A 121 2.58 9.66 3.38
CA PRO A 121 3.45 8.48 3.28
C PRO A 121 4.11 8.06 4.60
N SER A 122 4.51 9.03 5.44
CA SER A 122 5.10 8.76 6.76
C SER A 122 4.11 8.26 7.82
N THR A 123 2.80 8.45 7.63
CA THR A 123 1.76 8.05 8.61
C THR A 123 1.13 6.68 8.28
N THR A 124 1.80 5.88 7.44
CA THR A 124 1.32 4.57 6.99
C THR A 124 1.16 3.57 8.14
N TYR A 125 2.11 3.54 9.08
CA TYR A 125 1.99 2.71 10.28
C TYR A 125 0.82 3.14 11.17
N GLU A 126 0.73 4.43 11.52
CA GLU A 126 -0.36 4.98 12.35
C GLU A 126 -1.74 4.65 11.77
N ALA A 127 -1.85 4.64 10.43
CA ALA A 127 -3.08 4.27 9.75
C ALA A 127 -3.48 2.81 9.98
N ALA A 128 -2.52 1.89 9.83
CA ALA A 128 -2.73 0.47 10.06
C ALA A 128 -2.95 0.15 11.55
N ALA A 129 -2.21 0.83 12.44
CA ALA A 129 -2.28 0.68 13.90
C ALA A 129 -3.68 0.89 14.48
N ARG A 130 -4.54 1.66 13.80
CA ARG A 130 -5.95 1.82 14.19
C ARG A 130 -6.74 0.50 14.15
N TRP A 131 -6.31 -0.46 13.33
CA TRP A 131 -7.08 -1.65 12.98
C TRP A 131 -6.42 -2.98 13.34
N ILE A 132 -5.09 -3.08 13.24
CA ILE A 132 -4.37 -4.32 13.56
C ILE A 132 -4.57 -4.74 15.02
N GLY A 133 -4.65 -6.05 15.27
CA GLY A 133 -4.86 -6.59 16.62
C GLY A 133 -6.28 -6.42 17.18
N ARG A 134 -7.22 -5.87 16.40
CA ARG A 134 -8.65 -6.01 16.69
C ARG A 134 -9.10 -7.40 16.22
N ALA A 135 -9.79 -8.14 17.08
CA ALA A 135 -10.55 -9.29 16.61
C ALA A 135 -11.60 -8.77 15.63
N GLN A 136 -11.54 -9.24 14.37
CA GLN A 136 -12.54 -8.95 13.34
C GLN A 136 -13.67 -9.98 13.41
#